data_AF-A0A5C8C255-F1
#
_entry.id   AF-A0A5C8C255-F1
#
_cell.length_a   1.000
_cell.length_b   1.000
_cell.length_c   1.000
_cell.angle_alpha   90.00
_cell.angle_beta   90.00
_cell.angle_gamma   90.00
#
_symmetry.space_group_name_H-M   'P 1'
#
loop_
_entity.id
_entity.type
_entity.pdbx_description
1 polymer ?
#
loop_
_entity_poly.entity_id
_entity_poly.type
_entity_poly.pdbx_seq_one_letter_code
_entity_poly.pdbx_strand_id
1 'polypeptide(L)'
;MPKSFPNSSTSGLCLKTGSAKWRDRSAIEIGRGGPRKPPVCIRLTVHINHISGTATVKIVRVLALTCVTSCALIAGCTSTPSTDTREQSPGNATTAPTTATSTPTQTVTPTPTTPATTPPPTPSSTSSPQSQAHRQLAELRVIDRQPAGVPPYVRKEFGSPWTDIDRNGCNQRDDVLLRDAHKGTVKSARQGRCDHDVLAGTWTDPYTGKTLTFDDLKDLSQARAIQIDHIVPLSEAWRSGAYAWNVERRKTFANRLDNLLAVDGSANASKGDLDPAAWRPRKGFQCSYATRWIRVKHDWDLGADPSEIRALGEMLGYCP
;
A
#
# COMPACT_ATOMS: atom_id res chain seq x y z
N MET A 1 -22.17 54.98 42.14
CA MET A 1 -22.48 54.13 43.31
C MET A 1 -23.85 53.47 43.08
N PRO A 2 -24.15 52.28 43.59
CA PRO A 2 -23.57 50.97 43.28
C PRO A 2 -24.59 49.95 42.68
N LYS A 3 -23.99 48.85 42.23
CA LYS A 3 -24.44 47.52 41.76
C LYS A 3 -25.72 46.93 42.38
N SER A 4 -26.43 46.06 41.62
CA SER A 4 -26.65 44.63 41.96
C SER A 4 -27.37 43.83 40.85
N PHE A 5 -27.03 42.54 40.78
CA PHE A 5 -27.30 41.50 39.76
C PHE A 5 -28.72 40.89 39.78
N PRO A 6 -29.09 40.09 38.75
CA PRO A 6 -29.85 38.87 38.98
C PRO A 6 -29.03 37.59 38.70
N ASN A 7 -29.34 36.60 39.53
CA ASN A 7 -28.80 35.24 39.61
C ASN A 7 -28.78 34.46 38.29
N SER A 8 -27.71 33.67 38.08
CA SER A 8 -27.77 32.48 37.23
C SER A 8 -27.63 31.23 38.11
N SER A 9 -28.71 30.44 38.14
CA SER A 9 -28.71 29.09 38.68
C SER A 9 -27.89 28.20 37.75
N THR A 10 -26.93 27.47 38.30
CA THR A 10 -26.14 26.48 37.55
C THR A 10 -26.50 25.09 38.05
N SER A 11 -27.26 24.34 37.26
CA SER A 11 -27.48 22.91 37.47
C SER A 11 -26.29 22.14 36.88
N GLY A 12 -25.40 21.64 37.74
CA GLY A 12 -24.30 20.75 37.36
C GLY A 12 -24.74 19.29 37.38
N LEU A 13 -24.77 18.65 36.20
CA LEU A 13 -24.97 17.20 36.08
C LEU A 13 -23.61 16.50 36.22
N CYS A 14 -23.36 15.87 37.36
CA CYS A 14 -22.20 14.98 37.55
C CYS A 14 -22.58 13.54 37.17
N LEU A 15 -22.04 13.04 36.05
CA LEU A 15 -22.06 11.62 35.72
C LEU A 15 -21.05 10.87 36.59
N LYS A 16 -21.55 10.02 37.50
CA LYS A 16 -20.75 9.07 38.29
C LYS A 16 -20.27 7.93 37.39
N THR A 17 -18.95 7.72 37.30
CA THR A 17 -18.39 6.46 36.82
C THR A 17 -18.30 5.47 37.99
N GLY A 18 -19.08 4.39 37.92
CA GLY A 18 -19.04 3.30 38.88
C GLY A 18 -17.81 2.41 38.66
N SER A 19 -17.07 2.14 39.74
CA SER A 19 -15.94 1.19 39.74
C SER A 19 -16.44 -0.21 40.10
N ALA A 20 -16.11 -1.20 39.26
CA ALA A 20 -16.34 -2.60 39.52
C ALA A 20 -15.42 -3.12 40.66
N LYS A 21 -16.02 -3.78 41.65
CA LYS A 21 -15.32 -4.46 42.75
C LYS A 21 -14.75 -5.79 42.29
N TRP A 22 -13.45 -6.00 42.47
CA TRP A 22 -12.86 -7.32 42.65
C TRP A 22 -12.49 -7.49 44.13
N ARG A 23 -13.11 -8.48 44.78
CA ARG A 23 -12.65 -9.14 46.02
C ARG A 23 -11.59 -10.19 45.60
N ASP A 24 -10.55 -10.57 46.32
CA ASP A 24 -9.92 -10.22 47.59
C ASP A 24 -8.59 -11.04 47.66
N ARG A 25 -7.70 -10.69 48.60
CA ARG A 25 -6.54 -11.44 49.16
C ARG A 25 -5.09 -11.13 48.68
N SER A 26 -4.45 -10.27 49.50
CA SER A 26 -3.25 -10.57 50.34
C SER A 26 -1.93 -9.82 50.07
N ALA A 27 -1.45 -9.17 51.15
CA ALA A 27 -0.11 -8.66 51.49
C ALA A 27 0.41 -7.41 50.72
N ILE A 28 0.30 -6.20 51.29
CA ILE A 28 1.26 -5.49 52.19
C ILE A 28 2.60 -5.17 51.50
N GLU A 29 2.75 -3.91 51.06
CA GLU A 29 3.88 -3.07 51.51
C GLU A 29 3.58 -1.58 51.28
N ILE A 30 4.01 -0.77 52.25
CA ILE A 30 3.66 0.64 52.43
C ILE A 30 4.78 1.48 51.82
N GLY A 31 4.55 2.07 50.64
CA GLY A 31 5.46 3.02 49.99
C GLY A 31 4.91 4.44 50.03
N ARG A 32 5.61 5.33 50.73
CA ARG A 32 5.26 6.74 50.98
C ARG A 32 4.93 7.53 49.69
N GLY A 33 3.81 8.24 49.74
CA GLY A 33 3.34 9.11 48.67
C GLY A 33 4.19 10.37 48.49
N GLY A 34 4.61 10.62 47.25
CA GLY A 34 5.02 11.93 46.76
C GLY A 34 3.81 12.78 46.36
N PRO A 35 3.94 14.12 46.33
CA PRO A 35 2.81 15.01 46.09
C PRO A 35 2.26 14.86 44.67
N ARG A 36 0.99 14.47 44.55
CA ARG A 36 0.27 14.44 43.27
C ARG A 36 0.00 15.87 42.82
N LYS A 37 0.46 16.23 41.62
CA LYS A 37 0.10 17.51 40.98
C LYS A 37 -1.42 17.59 40.81
N PRO A 38 -2.07 18.75 41.06
CA PRO A 38 -3.49 18.91 40.79
C PRO A 38 -3.79 18.78 39.29
N PRO A 39 -4.98 18.30 38.91
CA PRO A 39 -5.37 18.24 37.50
C PRO A 39 -5.40 19.65 36.90
N VAL A 40 -4.76 19.82 35.75
CA VAL A 40 -4.83 21.04 34.95
C VAL A 40 -6.23 21.08 34.32
N CYS A 41 -7.11 21.93 34.86
CA CYS A 41 -8.36 22.29 34.19
C CYS A 41 -8.03 23.24 33.03
N ILE A 42 -7.99 22.73 31.80
CA ILE A 42 -7.97 23.56 30.60
C ILE A 42 -9.37 24.16 30.43
N ARG A 43 -9.48 25.47 30.64
CA ARG A 43 -10.71 26.23 30.39
C ARG A 43 -10.79 26.50 28.89
N LEU A 44 -11.63 25.76 28.17
CA LEU A 44 -12.00 26.12 26.80
C LEU A 44 -12.95 27.31 26.83
N THR A 45 -12.46 28.49 26.46
CA THR A 45 -13.31 29.65 26.17
C THR A 45 -13.73 29.55 24.70
N VAL A 46 -15.00 29.22 24.44
CA VAL A 46 -15.57 29.33 23.09
C VAL A 46 -15.96 30.80 22.88
N HIS A 47 -15.22 31.51 22.01
CA HIS A 47 -15.64 32.81 21.50
C HIS A 47 -16.70 32.60 20.41
N ILE A 48 -17.97 32.83 20.74
CA ILE A 48 -19.03 32.95 19.75
C ILE A 48 -19.04 34.41 19.29
N ASN A 49 -18.53 34.67 18.09
CA ASN A 49 -18.74 35.96 17.42
C ASN A 49 -20.20 36.02 16.96
N HIS A 50 -20.99 36.89 17.57
CA HIS A 50 -22.30 37.28 17.05
C HIS A 50 -22.09 38.03 15.73
N ILE A 51 -22.37 37.37 14.61
CA ILE A 51 -22.64 38.04 13.34
C ILE A 51 -24.14 38.28 13.29
N SER A 52 -24.54 39.54 13.49
CA SER A 52 -25.88 40.01 13.18
C SER A 52 -26.08 39.96 11.67
N GLY A 53 -26.85 39.00 11.18
CA GLY A 53 -27.17 38.87 9.77
C GLY A 53 -28.29 37.87 9.54
N THR A 54 -29.43 38.37 9.10
CA THR A 54 -30.67 37.64 8.80
C THR A 54 -30.51 36.60 7.70
N ALA A 55 -30.80 35.32 7.96
CA ALA A 55 -31.44 34.39 7.02
C ALA A 55 -31.80 33.07 7.73
N THR A 56 -33.10 32.75 7.72
CA THR A 56 -33.72 31.60 8.37
C THR A 56 -33.38 30.29 7.63
N VAL A 57 -32.70 29.35 8.29
CA VAL A 57 -32.58 27.96 7.82
C VAL A 57 -33.85 27.20 8.23
N LYS A 58 -34.69 26.85 7.24
CA LYS A 58 -35.87 26.00 7.44
C LYS A 58 -35.43 24.54 7.67
N ILE A 59 -35.66 24.04 8.87
CA ILE A 59 -35.64 22.61 9.20
C ILE A 59 -36.92 22.00 8.60
N VAL A 60 -36.78 21.11 7.60
CA VAL A 60 -37.91 20.32 7.08
C VAL A 60 -37.87 18.93 7.71
N ARG A 61 -38.90 18.64 8.51
CA ARG A 61 -39.24 17.32 9.05
C ARG A 61 -39.80 16.43 7.95
N VAL A 62 -39.37 15.16 7.95
CA VAL A 62 -39.97 14.09 7.15
C VAL A 62 -41.32 13.70 7.74
N LEU A 63 -42.37 13.70 6.92
CA LEU A 63 -43.67 13.09 7.21
C LEU A 63 -44.25 12.52 5.90
N ALA A 64 -44.87 11.35 6.03
CA ALA A 64 -45.30 10.44 4.99
C ALA A 64 -46.69 10.75 4.37
N LEU A 65 -47.04 9.97 3.33
CA LEU A 65 -48.36 9.80 2.66
C LEU A 65 -48.74 10.92 1.67
N THR A 66 -49.27 10.71 0.44
CA THR A 66 -50.19 9.69 -0.13
C THR A 66 -50.13 9.68 -1.67
N CYS A 67 -50.63 8.59 -2.27
CA CYS A 67 -51.04 8.37 -3.68
C CYS A 67 -51.75 9.55 -4.38
N VAL A 68 -51.54 9.70 -5.71
CA VAL A 68 -52.62 9.79 -6.73
C VAL A 68 -52.07 9.31 -8.10
N THR A 69 -52.76 8.35 -8.69
CA THR A 69 -52.71 7.89 -10.10
C THR A 69 -53.34 8.89 -11.06
N SER A 70 -52.80 9.03 -12.29
CA SER A 70 -53.60 9.35 -13.49
C SER A 70 -52.86 8.98 -14.79
N CYS A 71 -53.48 8.10 -15.56
CA CYS A 71 -53.28 7.90 -16.99
C CYS A 71 -53.83 9.10 -17.79
N ALA A 72 -53.18 9.47 -18.91
CA ALA A 72 -53.83 9.61 -20.22
C ALA A 72 -52.84 10.03 -21.32
N LEU A 73 -52.99 9.32 -22.44
CA LEU A 73 -52.43 9.46 -23.79
C LEU A 73 -52.49 10.90 -24.34
N ILE A 74 -51.55 11.30 -25.22
CA ILE A 74 -51.78 11.85 -26.58
C ILE A 74 -50.54 11.58 -27.48
N ALA A 75 -50.83 11.41 -28.77
CA ALA A 75 -50.10 10.94 -29.93
C ALA A 75 -48.83 11.69 -30.40
N GLY A 76 -48.03 10.94 -31.18
CA GLY A 76 -47.64 11.32 -32.55
C GLY A 76 -46.35 12.13 -32.72
N CYS A 77 -45.35 11.53 -33.37
CA CYS A 77 -44.88 11.96 -34.70
C CYS A 77 -43.74 11.07 -35.22
N THR A 78 -43.85 10.82 -36.51
CA THR A 78 -43.08 9.96 -37.42
C THR A 78 -41.66 10.46 -37.68
N SER A 79 -40.72 9.55 -37.97
CA SER A 79 -39.68 9.70 -39.02
C SER A 79 -38.97 8.36 -39.28
N THR A 80 -38.95 8.01 -40.55
CA THR A 80 -38.39 6.84 -41.25
C THR A 80 -36.88 6.60 -41.09
N PRO A 81 -36.41 5.34 -41.07
CA PRO A 81 -35.02 5.00 -41.37
C PRO A 81 -34.83 4.71 -42.87
N SER A 82 -33.78 5.28 -43.47
CA SER A 82 -33.35 4.95 -44.84
C SER A 82 -32.35 3.78 -44.80
N THR A 83 -32.72 2.68 -45.44
CA THR A 83 -31.85 1.77 -46.22
C THR A 83 -31.05 2.58 -47.26
N ASP A 84 -29.92 2.21 -47.82
CA ASP A 84 -29.20 0.96 -48.04
C ASP A 84 -27.75 1.38 -48.41
N THR A 85 -26.79 0.46 -48.40
CA THR A 85 -25.78 0.25 -49.47
C THR A 85 -24.73 -0.72 -48.94
N ARG A 86 -24.99 -1.99 -49.27
CA ARG A 86 -24.02 -3.08 -49.41
C ARG A 86 -23.14 -2.81 -50.63
N GLU A 87 -21.82 -2.91 -50.49
CA GLU A 87 -20.93 -3.18 -51.60
C GLU A 87 -19.88 -4.23 -51.19
N GLN A 88 -19.71 -5.22 -52.06
CA GLN A 88 -19.06 -6.51 -51.85
C GLN A 88 -17.87 -6.65 -52.80
N SER A 89 -16.71 -7.06 -52.26
CA SER A 89 -15.63 -7.86 -52.89
C SER A 89 -14.87 -7.29 -54.10
N PRO A 90 -13.79 -7.95 -54.62
CA PRO A 90 -12.99 -9.11 -54.16
C PRO A 90 -11.49 -8.74 -54.00
N GLY A 91 -10.62 -9.47 -53.28
CA GLY A 91 -10.07 -10.80 -53.57
C GLY A 91 -8.64 -10.68 -54.12
N ASN A 92 -7.63 -11.21 -53.41
CA ASN A 92 -6.61 -12.06 -54.03
C ASN A 92 -5.75 -12.78 -53.00
N ALA A 93 -5.69 -14.10 -53.16
CA ALA A 93 -4.69 -14.98 -52.59
C ALA A 93 -3.50 -15.05 -53.56
N THR A 94 -2.27 -14.96 -53.05
CA THR A 94 -1.08 -15.38 -53.78
C THR A 94 -0.18 -16.18 -52.87
N THR A 95 -0.09 -17.47 -53.19
CA THR A 95 0.90 -18.45 -52.78
C THR A 95 2.25 -18.11 -53.43
N ALA A 96 3.36 -18.23 -52.70
CA ALA A 96 4.70 -18.35 -53.29
C ALA A 96 5.54 -19.39 -52.51
N PRO A 97 6.18 -20.35 -53.19
CA PRO A 97 6.96 -21.41 -52.56
C PRO A 97 8.48 -21.17 -52.61
N THR A 98 9.18 -21.83 -51.66
CA THR A 98 10.51 -22.46 -51.70
C THR A 98 11.73 -21.65 -52.17
N THR A 99 12.78 -21.59 -51.35
CA THR A 99 14.14 -22.10 -51.67
C THR A 99 15.00 -22.14 -50.40
N ALA A 100 15.28 -23.35 -49.92
CA ALA A 100 16.31 -23.62 -48.91
C ALA A 100 17.66 -23.79 -49.62
N THR A 101 18.64 -22.96 -49.26
CA THR A 101 20.00 -23.06 -49.76
C THR A 101 20.84 -23.93 -48.82
N SER A 102 21.07 -25.16 -49.23
CA SER A 102 21.99 -26.11 -48.60
C SER A 102 23.45 -25.70 -48.85
N THR A 103 24.19 -25.41 -47.78
CA THR A 103 25.65 -25.19 -47.80
C THR A 103 26.36 -26.55 -47.64
N PRO A 104 27.42 -26.85 -48.41
CA PRO A 104 28.09 -28.15 -48.35
C PRO A 104 28.89 -28.32 -47.05
N THR A 105 28.63 -29.43 -46.37
CA THR A 105 29.40 -29.95 -45.23
C THR A 105 30.78 -30.42 -45.72
N GLN A 106 31.85 -29.77 -45.26
CA GLN A 106 33.21 -30.27 -45.42
C GLN A 106 33.49 -31.34 -44.37
N THR A 107 33.76 -32.56 -44.82
CA THR A 107 34.25 -33.66 -43.99
C THR A 107 35.72 -33.42 -43.67
N VAL A 108 36.01 -32.93 -42.46
CA VAL A 108 37.37 -32.92 -41.89
C VAL A 108 37.55 -34.15 -41.02
N THR A 109 38.53 -34.99 -41.40
CA THR A 109 39.02 -36.14 -40.65
C THR A 109 39.58 -35.71 -39.29
N PRO A 110 39.14 -36.27 -38.15
CA PRO A 110 39.75 -35.97 -36.87
C PRO A 110 41.06 -36.75 -36.69
N THR A 111 42.15 -36.02 -36.46
CA THR A 111 43.41 -36.50 -35.88
C THR A 111 43.16 -37.04 -34.45
N PRO A 112 43.77 -38.15 -34.01
CA PRO A 112 43.61 -38.63 -32.64
C PRO A 112 44.36 -37.72 -31.68
N THR A 113 43.62 -36.85 -30.98
CA THR A 113 44.16 -36.00 -29.90
C THR A 113 43.98 -36.73 -28.56
N THR A 114 45.09 -36.95 -27.88
CA THR A 114 45.20 -37.46 -26.49
C THR A 114 44.17 -36.78 -25.57
N PRO A 115 43.44 -37.52 -24.70
CA PRO A 115 42.51 -36.90 -23.77
C PRO A 115 43.25 -36.02 -22.75
N ALA A 116 43.08 -34.71 -22.85
CA ALA A 116 43.41 -33.80 -21.77
C ALA A 116 42.36 -34.00 -20.66
N THR A 117 42.82 -34.39 -19.47
CA THR A 117 41.98 -34.49 -18.28
C THR A 117 41.57 -33.09 -17.84
N THR A 118 40.39 -32.64 -18.27
CA THR A 118 39.76 -31.42 -17.76
C THR A 118 39.43 -31.63 -16.27
N PRO A 119 39.94 -30.80 -15.34
CA PRO A 119 39.53 -30.87 -13.95
C PRO A 119 38.02 -30.59 -13.86
N PRO A 120 37.26 -31.32 -13.01
CA PRO A 120 35.82 -31.15 -12.90
C PRO A 120 35.47 -29.70 -12.56
N PRO A 121 34.39 -29.13 -13.13
CA PRO A 121 33.97 -27.78 -12.81
C PRO A 121 33.68 -27.68 -11.31
N THR A 122 34.37 -26.77 -10.62
CA THR A 122 34.07 -26.39 -9.25
C THR A 122 32.58 -26.02 -9.19
N PRO A 123 31.78 -26.60 -8.27
CA PRO A 123 30.38 -26.23 -8.15
C PRO A 123 30.31 -24.75 -7.77
N SER A 124 29.78 -23.92 -8.68
CA SER A 124 29.35 -22.56 -8.37
C SER A 124 28.33 -22.65 -7.25
N SER A 125 28.75 -22.37 -6.02
CA SER A 125 27.88 -22.32 -4.85
C SER A 125 26.93 -21.13 -4.99
N THR A 126 25.81 -21.34 -5.68
CA THR A 126 24.69 -20.40 -5.68
C THR A 126 24.20 -20.29 -4.24
N SER A 127 24.52 -19.18 -3.58
CA SER A 127 24.07 -18.95 -2.21
C SER A 127 22.55 -18.91 -2.15
N SER A 128 21.95 -19.53 -1.12
CA SER A 128 20.51 -19.44 -0.91
C SER A 128 20.06 -17.98 -0.73
N PRO A 129 18.79 -17.64 -1.04
CA PRO A 129 18.25 -16.30 -0.80
C PRO A 129 18.43 -15.83 0.65
N GLN A 130 18.33 -16.74 1.62
CA GLN A 130 18.57 -16.44 3.03
C GLN A 130 20.04 -16.10 3.30
N SER A 131 21.00 -16.86 2.75
CA SER A 131 22.42 -16.53 2.89
C SER A 131 22.75 -15.19 2.23
N GLN A 132 22.09 -14.86 1.11
CA GLN A 132 22.21 -13.55 0.48
C GLN A 132 21.67 -12.44 1.40
N ALA A 133 20.49 -12.61 1.99
CA ALA A 133 19.90 -11.63 2.90
C ALA A 133 20.78 -11.36 4.13
N HIS A 134 21.40 -12.39 4.71
CA HIS A 134 22.33 -12.21 5.83
C HIS A 134 23.58 -11.41 5.44
N ARG A 135 24.14 -11.66 4.24
CA ARG A 135 25.27 -10.88 3.73
C ARG A 135 24.88 -9.42 3.49
N GLN A 136 23.77 -9.20 2.79
CA GLN A 136 23.26 -7.85 2.52
C GLN A 136 22.95 -7.09 3.82
N LEU A 137 22.40 -7.75 4.84
CA LEU A 137 22.16 -7.15 6.16
C LEU A 137 23.46 -6.66 6.81
N ALA A 138 24.54 -7.44 6.72
CA ALA A 138 25.85 -7.07 7.24
C ALA A 138 26.51 -5.92 6.46
N GLU A 139 26.10 -5.70 5.21
CA GLU A 139 26.61 -4.64 4.33
C GLU A 139 25.83 -3.33 4.45
N LEU A 140 24.67 -3.30 5.12
CA LEU A 140 23.90 -2.07 5.29
C LEU A 140 24.69 -1.02 6.09
N ARG A 141 24.72 0.21 5.58
CA ARG A 141 25.31 1.36 6.28
C ARG A 141 24.58 1.58 7.61
N VAL A 142 25.30 1.52 8.72
CA VAL A 142 24.73 1.84 10.04
C VAL A 142 24.56 3.35 10.16
N ILE A 143 23.36 3.78 10.54
CA ILE A 143 23.02 5.18 10.81
C ILE A 143 22.35 5.33 12.18
N ASP A 144 22.28 6.55 12.70
CA ASP A 144 21.44 6.83 13.86
C ASP A 144 19.95 6.69 13.50
N ARG A 145 19.10 6.33 14.48
CA ARG A 145 17.64 6.24 14.25
C ARG A 145 17.02 7.57 13.80
N GLN A 146 17.60 8.67 14.25
CA GLN A 146 17.26 10.03 13.81
C GLN A 146 18.56 10.75 13.43
N PRO A 147 19.06 10.57 12.19
CA PRO A 147 20.30 11.19 11.78
C PRO A 147 20.19 12.71 11.79
N ALA A 148 21.22 13.38 12.31
CA ALA A 148 21.29 14.84 12.29
C ALA A 148 21.37 15.36 10.83
N GLY A 149 20.78 16.53 10.58
CA GLY A 149 20.85 17.19 9.28
C GLY A 149 19.88 16.64 8.21
N VAL A 150 19.06 15.64 8.53
CA VAL A 150 17.98 15.19 7.65
C VAL A 150 16.84 16.22 7.67
N PRO A 151 16.43 16.78 6.52
CA PRO A 151 15.31 17.72 6.48
C PRO A 151 13.98 17.02 6.80
N PRO A 152 12.93 17.77 7.22
CA PRO A 152 11.60 17.20 7.40
C PRO A 152 11.12 16.44 6.16
N TYR A 153 10.46 15.30 6.37
CA TYR A 153 9.94 14.48 5.27
C TYR A 153 8.86 15.21 4.46
N VAL A 154 8.99 15.15 3.13
CA VAL A 154 8.05 15.75 2.19
C VAL A 154 7.61 14.72 1.15
N ARG A 155 6.38 14.17 1.31
CA ARG A 155 5.86 13.09 0.45
C ARG A 155 5.88 13.42 -1.06
N LYS A 156 5.55 14.66 -1.43
CA LYS A 156 5.48 15.09 -2.84
C LYS A 156 6.82 14.98 -3.59
N GLU A 157 7.95 14.88 -2.87
CA GLU A 157 9.27 14.72 -3.47
C GLU A 157 9.48 13.33 -4.11
N PHE A 158 8.61 12.36 -3.80
CA PHE A 158 8.57 11.05 -4.45
C PHE A 158 7.68 11.04 -5.71
N GLY A 159 7.15 12.19 -6.13
CA GLY A 159 6.31 12.31 -7.31
C GLY A 159 4.89 11.79 -7.09
N SER A 160 4.18 11.58 -8.21
CA SER A 160 2.81 11.08 -8.19
C SER A 160 2.76 9.62 -7.75
N PRO A 161 1.84 9.25 -6.84
CA PRO A 161 1.69 7.87 -6.42
C PRO A 161 1.24 7.00 -7.61
N TRP A 162 1.75 5.77 -7.64
CA TRP A 162 1.40 4.75 -8.64
C TRP A 162 1.74 5.16 -10.07
N THR A 163 2.77 5.99 -10.26
CA THR A 163 3.21 6.35 -11.61
C THR A 163 3.63 5.10 -12.35
N ASP A 164 3.10 4.92 -13.57
CA ASP A 164 3.54 3.93 -14.55
C ASP A 164 5.01 4.19 -14.95
N ILE A 165 5.94 3.53 -14.27
CA ILE A 165 7.39 3.70 -14.55
C ILE A 165 7.92 2.70 -15.59
N ASP A 166 7.20 1.61 -15.88
CA ASP A 166 7.58 0.63 -16.91
C ASP A 166 6.94 0.92 -18.28
N ARG A 167 6.01 1.88 -18.32
CA ARG A 167 5.27 2.37 -19.50
C ARG A 167 4.44 1.28 -20.16
N ASN A 168 3.92 0.34 -19.37
CA ASN A 168 3.03 -0.71 -19.86
C ASN A 168 1.59 -0.18 -20.10
N GLY A 169 1.28 1.04 -19.67
CA GLY A 169 -0.01 1.69 -19.85
C GLY A 169 -0.94 1.60 -18.64
N CYS A 170 -0.61 0.78 -17.64
CA CYS A 170 -1.28 0.65 -16.36
C CYS A 170 -0.49 1.35 -15.26
N ASN A 171 -1.20 1.84 -14.26
CA ASN A 171 -0.56 2.46 -13.10
C ASN A 171 0.01 1.36 -12.19
N GLN A 172 0.98 1.72 -11.34
CA GLN A 172 1.66 0.72 -10.52
C GLN A 172 0.76 0.04 -9.48
N ARG A 173 -0.37 0.64 -9.14
CA ARG A 173 -1.34 0.02 -8.23
C ARG A 173 -2.03 -1.15 -8.94
N ASP A 174 -2.45 -0.99 -10.18
CA ASP A 174 -3.07 -2.07 -10.96
C ASP A 174 -2.07 -3.22 -11.21
N ASP A 175 -0.80 -2.90 -11.49
CA ASP A 175 0.25 -3.92 -11.61
C ASP A 175 0.39 -4.76 -10.33
N VAL A 176 0.43 -4.10 -9.16
CA VAL A 176 0.58 -4.78 -7.87
C VAL A 176 -0.67 -5.59 -7.54
N LEU A 177 -1.86 -5.02 -7.75
CA LEU A 177 -3.13 -5.71 -7.52
C LEU A 177 -3.22 -6.98 -8.38
N LEU A 178 -2.88 -6.89 -9.68
CA LEU A 178 -2.87 -8.02 -10.58
C LEU A 178 -1.83 -9.07 -10.17
N ARG A 179 -0.60 -8.65 -9.85
CA ARG A 179 0.50 -9.54 -9.46
C ARG A 179 0.21 -10.33 -8.19
N ASP A 180 -0.37 -9.67 -7.18
CA ASP A 180 -0.55 -10.25 -5.85
C ASP A 180 -1.87 -11.00 -5.69
N ALA A 181 -2.78 -10.91 -6.66
CA ALA A 181 -4.06 -11.61 -6.61
C ALA A 181 -3.90 -13.13 -6.76
N HIS A 182 -4.87 -13.86 -6.20
CA HIS A 182 -5.03 -15.27 -6.46
C HIS A 182 -5.35 -15.50 -7.93
N LYS A 183 -4.60 -16.40 -8.56
CA LYS A 183 -4.78 -16.74 -9.97
C LYS A 183 -6.22 -17.16 -10.26
N GLY A 184 -6.80 -16.59 -11.33
CA GLY A 184 -8.16 -16.89 -11.77
C GLY A 184 -9.28 -16.17 -11.01
N THR A 185 -8.97 -15.35 -10.00
CA THR A 185 -9.98 -14.60 -9.24
C THR A 185 -10.20 -13.18 -9.76
N VAL A 186 -9.23 -12.63 -10.49
CA VAL A 186 -9.24 -11.23 -10.93
C VAL A 186 -10.27 -10.99 -12.01
N LYS A 187 -11.10 -9.96 -11.80
CA LYS A 187 -11.85 -9.30 -12.87
C LYS A 187 -11.15 -7.98 -13.18
N SER A 188 -10.80 -7.76 -14.44
CA SER A 188 -10.24 -6.50 -14.92
C SER A 188 -10.99 -5.99 -16.14
N ALA A 189 -10.77 -4.72 -16.48
CA ALA A 189 -11.25 -4.12 -17.71
C ALA A 189 -10.13 -3.31 -18.39
N ARG A 190 -10.33 -2.99 -19.66
CA ARG A 190 -9.45 -2.05 -20.36
C ARG A 190 -9.86 -0.62 -19.99
N GLN A 191 -8.91 0.19 -19.52
CA GLN A 191 -9.10 1.62 -19.28
C GLN A 191 -8.03 2.43 -20.04
N GLY A 192 -8.44 3.04 -21.16
CA GLY A 192 -7.50 3.77 -22.03
C GLY A 192 -6.41 2.86 -22.59
N ARG A 193 -5.16 3.09 -22.17
CA ARG A 193 -4.00 2.25 -22.57
C ARG A 193 -3.83 1.03 -21.68
N CYS A 194 -4.30 1.08 -20.43
CA CYS A 194 -4.21 -0.03 -19.50
C CYS A 194 -5.14 -1.17 -19.93
N ASP A 195 -4.60 -2.37 -20.09
CA ASP A 195 -5.37 -3.58 -20.45
C ASP A 195 -5.87 -4.37 -19.23
N HIS A 196 -5.44 -4.02 -18.02
CA HIS A 196 -5.79 -4.73 -16.79
C HIS A 196 -6.15 -3.78 -15.63
N ASP A 197 -7.03 -2.81 -15.86
CA ASP A 197 -7.60 -2.03 -14.76
C ASP A 197 -8.37 -2.96 -13.81
N VAL A 198 -7.86 -3.15 -12.58
CA VAL A 198 -8.35 -4.21 -11.68
C VAL A 198 -9.66 -3.77 -11.03
N LEU A 199 -10.71 -4.55 -11.24
CA LEU A 199 -12.06 -4.27 -10.75
C LEU A 199 -12.43 -5.14 -9.55
N ALA A 200 -11.96 -6.38 -9.48
CA ALA A 200 -12.32 -7.33 -8.43
C ALA A 200 -11.24 -8.40 -8.30
N GLY A 201 -11.26 -9.15 -7.20
CA GLY A 201 -10.37 -10.29 -7.02
C GLY A 201 -10.34 -10.81 -5.59
N THR A 202 -9.43 -11.76 -5.36
CA THR A 202 -9.11 -12.26 -4.03
C THR A 202 -7.61 -12.21 -3.80
N TRP A 203 -7.20 -11.78 -2.61
CA TRP A 203 -5.82 -11.67 -2.15
C TRP A 203 -5.66 -12.37 -0.81
N THR A 204 -4.44 -12.78 -0.48
CA THR A 204 -4.08 -13.09 0.91
C THR A 204 -3.20 -11.95 1.41
N ASP A 205 -3.67 -11.22 2.41
CA ASP A 205 -2.89 -10.18 3.06
C ASP A 205 -1.64 -10.81 3.71
N PRO A 206 -0.43 -10.48 3.24
CA PRO A 206 0.78 -11.10 3.77
C PRO A 206 1.03 -10.72 5.24
N TYR A 207 0.52 -9.57 5.69
CA TYR A 207 0.78 -9.05 7.03
C TYR A 207 -0.02 -9.76 8.12
N THR A 208 -1.30 -10.04 7.86
CA THR A 208 -2.21 -10.68 8.82
C THR A 208 -2.51 -12.14 8.47
N GLY A 209 -2.35 -12.53 7.21
CA GLY A 209 -2.75 -13.84 6.68
C GLY A 209 -4.23 -13.93 6.34
N LYS A 210 -5.00 -12.83 6.45
CA LYS A 210 -6.41 -12.79 6.09
C LYS A 210 -6.60 -12.91 4.59
N THR A 211 -7.66 -13.60 4.18
CA THR A 211 -8.17 -13.52 2.80
C THR A 211 -8.96 -12.22 2.65
N LEU A 212 -8.64 -11.46 1.61
CA LEU A 212 -9.36 -10.25 1.22
C LEU A 212 -10.05 -10.53 -0.12
N THR A 213 -11.37 -10.40 -0.18
CA THR A 213 -12.14 -10.59 -1.41
C THR A 213 -12.97 -9.34 -1.66
N PHE A 214 -12.88 -8.83 -2.89
CA PHE A 214 -13.56 -7.60 -3.33
C PHE A 214 -14.24 -7.87 -4.67
N ASP A 215 -15.45 -7.37 -4.83
CA ASP A 215 -16.27 -7.49 -6.04
C ASP A 215 -16.31 -6.20 -6.86
N ASP A 216 -15.97 -5.06 -6.25
CA ASP A 216 -15.83 -3.77 -6.92
C ASP A 216 -14.79 -2.86 -6.23
N LEU A 217 -13.58 -2.80 -6.79
CA LEU A 217 -12.50 -1.89 -6.39
C LEU A 217 -12.68 -0.46 -6.93
N LYS A 218 -13.78 -0.17 -7.64
CA LYS A 218 -14.19 1.21 -7.93
C LYS A 218 -15.04 1.79 -6.81
N ASP A 219 -15.61 0.94 -5.95
CA ASP A 219 -16.11 1.38 -4.66
C ASP A 219 -14.95 1.84 -3.75
N LEU A 220 -15.06 3.07 -3.24
CA LEU A 220 -14.00 3.69 -2.44
C LEU A 220 -13.77 2.98 -1.10
N SER A 221 -14.77 2.31 -0.52
CA SER A 221 -14.60 1.60 0.74
C SER A 221 -13.77 0.33 0.53
N GLN A 222 -14.05 -0.42 -0.53
CA GLN A 222 -13.28 -1.60 -0.92
C GLN A 222 -11.86 -1.23 -1.37
N ALA A 223 -11.73 -0.20 -2.20
CA ALA A 223 -10.44 0.31 -2.64
C ALA A 223 -9.53 0.76 -1.48
N ARG A 224 -10.11 1.22 -0.36
CA ARG A 224 -9.36 1.59 0.86
C ARG A 224 -9.07 0.40 1.77
N ALA A 225 -9.87 -0.65 1.69
CA ALA A 225 -9.69 -1.89 2.46
C ALA A 225 -8.50 -2.73 1.93
N ILE A 226 -8.13 -2.56 0.65
CA ILE A 226 -6.88 -3.09 0.08
C ILE A 226 -5.97 -1.96 -0.41
N GLN A 227 -4.82 -1.83 0.25
CA GLN A 227 -3.87 -0.76 -0.02
C GLN A 227 -2.62 -1.33 -0.67
N ILE A 228 -1.93 -0.48 -1.44
CA ILE A 228 -0.58 -0.79 -1.87
C ILE A 228 0.36 -0.16 -0.85
N ASP A 229 1.08 -1.01 -0.13
CA ASP A 229 2.08 -0.60 0.85
C ASP A 229 3.48 -0.61 0.25
N HIS A 230 4.30 0.31 0.74
CA HIS A 230 5.74 0.28 0.55
C HIS A 230 6.36 -0.57 1.66
N ILE A 231 6.97 -1.72 1.31
CA ILE A 231 7.67 -2.59 2.28
C ILE A 231 8.56 -1.73 3.18
N VAL A 232 9.45 -0.95 2.56
CA VAL A 232 10.23 0.13 3.14
C VAL A 232 9.47 1.45 2.95
N PRO A 233 8.82 2.02 3.99
CA PRO A 233 8.01 3.23 3.88
C PRO A 233 8.80 4.42 3.32
N LEU A 234 8.14 5.29 2.55
CA LEU A 234 8.79 6.47 1.96
C LEU A 234 9.42 7.42 3.02
N SER A 235 8.77 7.58 4.17
CA SER A 235 9.27 8.37 5.31
C SER A 235 10.48 7.70 5.97
N GLU A 236 10.50 6.37 6.05
CA GLU A 236 11.67 5.62 6.52
C GLU A 236 12.83 5.78 5.53
N ALA A 237 12.59 5.55 4.24
CA ALA A 237 13.61 5.71 3.20
C ALA A 237 14.18 7.13 3.19
N TRP A 238 13.34 8.15 3.43
CA TRP A 238 13.78 9.54 3.58
C TRP A 238 14.80 9.70 4.69
N ARG A 239 14.51 9.21 5.91
CA ARG A 239 15.44 9.22 7.05
C ARG A 239 16.72 8.46 6.75
N SER A 240 16.61 7.39 5.98
CA SER A 240 17.68 6.44 5.69
C SER A 240 18.60 6.86 4.52
N GLY A 241 18.30 7.97 3.84
CA GLY A 241 19.17 8.59 2.84
C GLY A 241 18.47 9.14 1.60
N ALA A 242 17.18 8.81 1.39
CA ALA A 242 16.47 9.22 0.18
C ALA A 242 16.25 10.74 0.07
N TYR A 243 16.38 11.50 1.17
CA TYR A 243 16.32 12.96 1.13
C TYR A 243 17.36 13.60 0.20
N ALA A 244 18.52 12.94 0.02
CA ALA A 244 19.63 13.42 -0.80
C ALA A 244 19.53 13.00 -2.27
N TRP A 245 18.55 12.16 -2.62
CA TRP A 245 18.37 11.70 -3.99
C TRP A 245 17.73 12.77 -4.86
N ASN A 246 18.03 12.71 -6.16
CA ASN A 246 17.28 13.47 -7.14
C ASN A 246 15.81 12.98 -7.24
N VAL A 247 14.96 13.80 -7.85
CA VAL A 247 13.51 13.54 -7.99
C VAL A 247 13.22 12.23 -8.72
N GLU A 248 13.92 11.94 -9.83
CA GLU A 248 13.68 10.73 -10.62
C GLU A 248 14.02 9.45 -9.85
N ARG A 249 15.09 9.45 -9.05
CA ARG A 249 15.46 8.32 -8.20
C ARG A 249 14.40 8.08 -7.11
N ARG A 250 13.90 9.13 -6.45
CA ARG A 250 12.79 9.03 -5.47
C ARG A 250 11.51 8.51 -6.13
N LYS A 251 11.14 9.07 -7.28
CA LYS A 251 9.98 8.61 -8.05
C LYS A 251 10.11 7.15 -8.45
N THR A 252 11.28 6.72 -8.90
CA THR A 252 11.53 5.32 -9.24
C THR A 252 11.38 4.44 -8.00
N PHE A 253 12.02 4.77 -6.88
CA PHE A 253 11.89 4.03 -5.62
C PHE A 253 10.42 3.85 -5.18
N ALA A 254 9.62 4.93 -5.27
CA ALA A 254 8.23 4.90 -4.86
C ALA A 254 7.32 4.03 -5.74
N ASN A 255 7.74 3.69 -6.96
CA ASN A 255 6.92 2.97 -7.92
C ASN A 255 7.55 1.65 -8.38
N ARG A 256 8.62 1.19 -7.73
CA ARG A 256 9.21 -0.11 -8.06
C ARG A 256 8.47 -1.24 -7.35
N LEU A 257 8.04 -2.22 -8.14
CA LEU A 257 7.22 -3.35 -7.67
C LEU A 257 7.88 -4.18 -6.57
N ASP A 258 9.21 -4.25 -6.51
CA ASP A 258 9.96 -4.98 -5.47
C ASP A 258 9.77 -4.38 -4.05
N ASN A 259 9.47 -3.09 -3.97
CA ASN A 259 9.12 -2.41 -2.73
C ASN A 259 7.60 -2.30 -2.50
N LEU A 260 6.74 -2.81 -3.38
CA LEU A 260 5.28 -2.67 -3.27
C LEU A 260 4.58 -3.99 -2.97
N LEU A 261 3.52 -3.96 -2.15
CA LEU A 261 2.63 -5.10 -1.86
C LEU A 261 1.17 -4.68 -1.73
N ALA A 262 0.25 -5.52 -2.23
CA ALA A 262 -1.15 -5.42 -1.89
C ALA A 262 -1.41 -6.00 -0.49
N VAL A 263 -1.96 -5.19 0.42
CA VAL A 263 -2.12 -5.52 1.84
C VAL A 263 -3.46 -5.03 2.40
N ASP A 264 -3.86 -5.59 3.54
CA ASP A 264 -5.01 -5.11 4.31
C ASP A 264 -4.80 -3.65 4.76
N GLY A 265 -5.79 -2.80 4.50
CA GLY A 265 -5.69 -1.37 4.79
C GLY A 265 -5.54 -1.03 6.28
N SER A 266 -6.09 -1.83 7.18
CA SER A 266 -5.94 -1.63 8.62
C SER A 266 -4.55 -2.07 9.10
N ALA A 267 -4.03 -3.17 8.55
CA ALA A 267 -2.66 -3.62 8.81
C ALA A 267 -1.64 -2.58 8.33
N ASN A 268 -1.86 -2.02 7.13
CA ASN A 268 -1.01 -0.95 6.60
C ASN A 268 -1.07 0.32 7.45
N ALA A 269 -2.27 0.73 7.88
CA ALA A 269 -2.43 1.87 8.78
C ALA A 269 -1.73 1.64 10.14
N SER A 270 -1.76 0.41 10.66
CA SER A 270 -1.03 0.04 11.88
C SER A 270 0.49 0.05 11.69
N LYS A 271 0.99 -0.27 10.49
CA LYS A 271 2.41 -0.21 10.15
C LYS A 271 2.89 1.24 10.01
N GLY A 272 2.15 2.06 9.28
CA GLY A 272 2.52 3.46 9.04
C GLY A 272 3.93 3.60 8.46
N ASP A 273 4.77 4.44 9.06
CA ASP A 273 6.18 4.62 8.70
C ASP A 273 7.16 3.98 9.68
N LEU A 274 6.68 3.00 10.47
CA LEU A 274 7.47 2.26 11.43
C LEU A 274 8.42 1.30 10.72
N ASP A 275 9.61 1.15 11.31
CA ASP A 275 10.64 0.19 10.93
C ASP A 275 10.36 -1.22 11.54
N PRO A 276 11.08 -2.27 11.10
CA PRO A 276 11.01 -3.63 11.65
C PRO A 276 11.20 -3.75 13.17
N ALA A 277 11.84 -2.77 13.83
CA ALA A 277 12.01 -2.77 15.28
C ALA A 277 10.73 -2.32 16.00
N ALA A 278 9.92 -1.46 15.37
CA ALA A 278 8.69 -0.93 15.94
C ALA A 278 7.41 -1.63 15.45
N TRP A 279 7.44 -2.28 14.28
CA TRP A 279 6.29 -3.00 13.74
C TRP A 279 6.71 -4.29 13.00
N ARG A 280 5.92 -5.36 13.14
CA ARG A 280 6.18 -6.65 12.48
C ARG A 280 4.90 -7.31 11.95
N PRO A 281 4.95 -7.98 10.79
CA PRO A 281 3.84 -8.81 10.33
C PRO A 281 3.75 -10.13 11.11
N ARG A 282 2.74 -10.95 10.80
CA ARG A 282 2.62 -12.33 11.30
C ARG A 282 3.92 -13.10 11.11
N LYS A 283 4.23 -13.99 12.06
CA LYS A 283 5.48 -14.79 12.07
C LYS A 283 5.75 -15.49 10.74
N GLY A 284 4.73 -16.12 10.14
CA GLY A 284 4.85 -16.83 8.87
C GLY A 284 5.22 -15.97 7.65
N PHE A 285 5.24 -14.64 7.77
CA PHE A 285 5.69 -13.74 6.71
C PHE A 285 6.99 -12.99 7.06
N GLN A 286 7.53 -13.13 8.28
CA GLN A 286 8.67 -12.34 8.74
C GLN A 286 9.95 -12.58 7.93
N CYS A 287 10.26 -13.83 7.56
CA CYS A 287 11.41 -14.11 6.70
C CYS A 287 11.31 -13.39 5.35
N SER A 288 10.17 -13.51 4.67
CA SER A 288 9.91 -12.85 3.39
C SER A 288 9.95 -11.34 3.51
N TYR A 289 9.36 -10.80 4.58
CA TYR A 289 9.36 -9.36 4.88
C TYR A 289 10.78 -8.83 5.08
N ALA A 290 11.57 -9.46 5.95
CA ALA A 290 12.95 -9.06 6.23
C ALA A 290 13.85 -9.20 5.00
N THR A 291 13.74 -10.30 4.25
CA THR A 291 14.52 -10.50 3.02
C THR A 291 14.25 -9.40 2.00
N ARG A 292 12.98 -9.03 1.79
CA ARG A 292 12.61 -7.93 0.88
C ARG A 292 13.08 -6.57 1.41
N TRP A 293 12.86 -6.30 2.69
CA TRP A 293 13.28 -5.06 3.33
C TRP A 293 14.80 -4.84 3.20
N ILE A 294 15.60 -5.85 3.56
CA ILE A 294 17.07 -5.83 3.44
C ILE A 294 17.48 -5.59 1.99
N ARG A 295 16.90 -6.35 1.06
CA ARG A 295 17.21 -6.20 -0.36
C ARG A 295 16.90 -4.80 -0.86
N VAL A 296 15.73 -4.25 -0.53
CA VAL A 296 15.36 -2.89 -0.92
C VAL A 296 16.35 -1.87 -0.34
N LYS A 297 16.72 -1.98 0.93
CA LYS A 297 17.67 -1.03 1.52
C LYS A 297 19.07 -1.16 0.90
N HIS A 298 19.50 -2.39 0.63
CA HIS A 298 20.78 -2.69 -0.01
C HIS A 298 20.84 -2.16 -1.46
N ASP A 299 19.87 -2.54 -2.30
CA ASP A 299 19.80 -2.16 -3.72
C ASP A 299 19.72 -0.62 -3.90
N TRP A 300 19.22 0.09 -2.88
CA TRP A 300 19.04 1.55 -2.92
C TRP A 300 20.04 2.35 -2.09
N ASP A 301 21.04 1.72 -1.46
CA ASP A 301 22.01 2.38 -0.55
C ASP A 301 21.33 3.19 0.58
N LEU A 302 20.30 2.60 1.20
CA LEU A 302 19.64 3.14 2.38
C LEU A 302 20.31 2.59 3.65
N GLY A 303 20.61 3.48 4.60
CA GLY A 303 21.18 3.08 5.89
C GLY A 303 20.13 2.51 6.84
N ALA A 304 20.53 1.71 7.83
CA ALA A 304 19.65 1.15 8.85
C ALA A 304 20.20 1.42 10.26
N ASP A 305 19.31 1.63 11.22
CA ASP A 305 19.73 1.83 12.61
C ASP A 305 19.99 0.49 13.34
N PRO A 306 20.76 0.48 14.45
CA PRO A 306 21.10 -0.77 15.15
C PRO A 306 19.90 -1.58 15.66
N SER A 307 18.78 -0.92 15.99
CA SER A 307 17.56 -1.61 16.44
C SER A 307 16.84 -2.27 15.27
N GLU A 308 16.80 -1.58 14.12
CA GLU A 308 16.28 -2.11 12.86
C GLU A 308 17.09 -3.33 12.38
N ILE A 309 18.42 -3.22 12.35
CA ILE A 309 19.32 -4.32 11.93
C ILE A 309 19.09 -5.56 12.80
N ARG A 310 18.98 -5.38 14.12
CA ARG A 310 18.69 -6.48 15.06
C ARG A 310 17.35 -7.12 14.75
N ALA A 311 16.32 -6.31 14.55
CA ALA A 311 14.98 -6.79 14.25
C ALA A 311 14.91 -7.59 12.95
N LEU A 312 15.60 -7.12 11.91
CA LEU A 312 15.75 -7.83 10.64
C LEU A 312 16.45 -9.18 10.83
N GLY A 313 17.54 -9.22 11.60
CA GLY A 313 18.24 -10.47 11.94
C GLY A 313 17.34 -11.48 12.67
N GLU A 314 16.54 -11.03 13.63
CA GLU A 314 15.56 -11.89 14.32
C GLU A 314 14.48 -12.42 13.37
N MET A 315 13.98 -11.57 12.46
CA MET A 315 13.00 -11.99 11.46
C MET A 315 13.57 -13.01 10.46
N LEU A 316 14.85 -12.88 10.08
CA LEU A 316 15.54 -13.87 9.25
C LEU A 316 15.68 -15.23 9.97
N GLY A 317 15.58 -15.27 11.30
CA GLY A 317 15.50 -16.51 12.07
C GLY A 317 14.21 -17.32 11.84
N TYR A 318 13.21 -16.75 11.15
CA TYR A 318 11.99 -17.46 10.72
C TYR A 318 12.08 -18.03 9.30
N CYS A 319 13.24 -17.98 8.66
CA CYS A 319 13.45 -18.61 7.36
C CYS A 319 13.53 -20.14 7.48
N PRO A 320 13.04 -20.89 6.49
CA PRO A 320 13.01 -22.36 6.49
C PRO A 320 14.39 -23.01 6.37
#